data_AF-A0A935NZP3-F1
#
_entry.id   AF-A0A935NZP3-F1
#
_cell.length_a   1.000
_cell.length_b   1.000
_cell.length_c   1.000
_cell.angle_alpha   90.00
_cell.angle_beta   90.00
_cell.angle_gamma   90.00
#
_symmetry.space_group_name_H-M   'P 1'
#
loop_
_entity.id
_entity.type
_entity.pdbx_description
1 polymer ?
#
loop_
_entity_poly.entity_id
_entity_poly.type
_entity_poly.pdbx_seq_one_letter_code
_entity_poly.pdbx_strand_id
1 'polypeptide(L)'
;MRAAVFAVATTLLAATAGCLGDEEDAAPAPGDPAFVRSPALDVDNRSAHGQMRSHNAGQNCMHCHQARGPGLGRFTVGVTVLGPDGKPHANPVLELYGAPPGTGAPVLVSLPGDALGNIFSTDPQPFPDQARFVVVRSQDGTLRNQMPFPTESGACNQCHRPGFGVTLKRMM
;
A
#
# COMPACT_ATOMS: atom_id res chain seq x y z
N MET A 1 15.61 -72.08 38.30
CA MET A 1 15.29 -71.58 39.65
C MET A 1 15.88 -70.18 39.80
N ARG A 2 15.02 -69.24 40.22
CA ARG A 2 15.27 -67.91 40.79
C ARG A 2 15.80 -66.79 39.89
N ALA A 3 14.85 -65.90 39.58
CA ALA A 3 14.99 -64.53 39.12
C ALA A 3 15.47 -63.58 40.23
N ALA A 4 16.12 -62.48 39.82
CA ALA A 4 16.25 -61.19 40.51
C ALA A 4 16.54 -60.15 39.41
N VAL A 5 15.54 -59.44 38.87
CA VAL A 5 14.91 -58.18 39.32
C VAL A 5 15.87 -56.98 39.40
N PHE A 6 15.88 -56.25 38.28
CA PHE A 6 15.98 -54.80 38.02
C PHE A 6 16.28 -53.81 39.15
N ALA A 7 17.21 -52.88 38.85
CA ALA A 7 17.01 -51.43 38.95
C ALA A 7 18.08 -50.69 38.12
N VAL A 8 17.75 -50.30 36.88
CA VAL A 8 18.51 -49.29 36.13
C VAL A 8 17.75 -47.98 36.29
N ALA A 9 18.34 -47.03 37.01
CA ALA A 9 17.82 -45.69 37.15
C ALA A 9 18.07 -44.92 35.84
N THR A 10 17.09 -44.90 34.95
CA THR A 10 17.09 -44.04 33.78
C THR A 10 16.64 -42.65 34.22
N THR A 11 17.58 -41.75 34.47
CA THR A 11 17.29 -40.32 34.58
C THR A 11 16.82 -39.80 33.23
N LEU A 12 15.52 -39.55 33.15
CA LEU A 12 14.83 -38.86 32.07
C LEU A 12 15.24 -37.38 32.13
N LEU A 13 16.22 -36.97 31.31
CA LEU A 13 16.51 -35.55 31.13
C LEU A 13 15.45 -34.97 30.19
N ALA A 14 14.51 -34.23 30.77
CA ALA A 14 13.42 -33.57 30.08
C ALA A 14 13.95 -32.55 29.07
N ALA A 15 13.46 -32.66 27.84
CA ALA A 15 13.54 -31.62 26.83
C ALA A 15 12.79 -30.37 27.34
N THR A 16 13.54 -29.30 27.56
CA THR A 16 13.02 -27.92 27.51
C THR A 16 13.73 -27.32 26.30
N ALA A 17 13.08 -27.16 25.14
CA ALA A 17 12.08 -26.14 24.86
C ALA A 17 12.50 -24.80 25.48
N GLY A 18 13.42 -24.13 24.79
CA GLY A 18 13.98 -22.86 25.21
C GLY A 18 14.95 -22.38 24.14
N CYS A 19 14.45 -22.13 22.93
CA CYS A 19 15.12 -21.19 22.03
C CYS A 19 15.06 -19.82 22.72
N LEU A 20 15.96 -19.57 23.66
CA LEU A 20 16.30 -18.25 24.17
C LEU A 20 17.10 -17.59 23.04
N GLY A 21 16.39 -17.17 22.00
CA GLY A 21 16.88 -16.14 21.11
C GLY A 21 16.44 -14.82 21.73
N ASP A 22 17.42 -13.98 22.03
CA ASP A 22 17.23 -12.65 22.57
C ASP A 22 16.15 -11.87 21.79
N GLU A 23 14.99 -11.64 22.42
CA GLU A 23 14.01 -10.61 22.02
C GLU A 23 14.57 -9.22 22.37
N GLU A 24 15.82 -8.92 21.98
CA GLU A 24 16.40 -7.59 22.11
C GLU A 24 15.84 -6.70 20.98
N ASP A 25 14.94 -5.81 21.36
CA ASP A 25 14.62 -4.53 20.71
C ASP A 25 14.36 -4.57 19.19
N ALA A 26 13.45 -5.43 18.74
CA ALA A 26 12.87 -5.27 17.40
C ALA A 26 12.15 -3.92 17.33
N ALA A 27 12.61 -3.02 16.45
CA ALA A 27 11.95 -1.74 16.23
C ALA A 27 10.46 -1.98 15.89
N PRO A 28 9.54 -1.17 16.45
CA PRO A 28 8.11 -1.35 16.22
C PRO A 28 7.79 -1.34 14.73
N ALA A 29 6.91 -2.23 14.29
CA ALA A 29 6.51 -2.31 12.89
C ALA A 29 5.61 -1.12 12.49
N PRO A 30 5.52 -0.74 11.20
CA PRO A 30 4.58 0.28 10.76
C PRO A 30 3.13 -0.08 11.14
N GLY A 31 2.48 0.81 11.90
CA GLY A 31 1.12 0.64 12.41
C GLY A 31 1.05 0.28 13.89
N ASP A 32 2.15 -0.19 14.47
CA ASP A 32 2.25 -0.50 15.89
C ASP A 32 1.97 0.75 16.74
N PRO A 33 1.11 0.70 17.78
CA PRO A 33 0.93 1.79 18.73
C PRO A 33 2.20 2.35 19.36
N ALA A 34 3.24 1.52 19.51
CA ALA A 34 4.55 1.93 20.04
C ALA A 34 5.42 2.66 19.01
N PHE A 35 5.05 2.66 17.72
CA PHE A 35 5.80 3.39 16.70
C PHE A 35 5.66 4.90 16.88
N VAL A 36 6.75 5.55 17.32
CA VAL A 36 6.84 7.01 17.40
C VAL A 36 7.48 7.54 16.11
N ARG A 37 6.67 8.23 15.31
CA ARG A 37 7.12 8.84 14.06
C ARG A 37 7.93 10.11 14.33
N SER A 38 9.07 10.24 13.64
CA SER A 38 9.85 11.47 13.67
C SER A 38 9.12 12.60 12.92
N PRO A 39 8.97 13.80 13.51
CA PRO A 39 8.37 14.95 12.83
C PRO A 39 9.10 15.37 11.55
N ALA A 40 10.40 15.05 11.43
CA ALA A 40 11.19 15.34 10.23
C ALA A 40 10.71 14.57 8.99
N LEU A 41 9.90 13.52 9.18
CA LEU A 41 9.31 12.75 8.09
C LEU A 41 8.03 13.41 7.54
N ASP A 42 7.46 14.42 8.21
CA ASP A 42 6.24 15.09 7.78
C ASP A 42 6.55 16.19 6.77
N VAL A 43 6.85 15.75 5.55
CA VAL A 43 7.22 16.59 4.40
C VAL A 43 6.21 16.47 3.27
N ASP A 44 6.13 17.50 2.42
CA ASP A 44 5.36 17.44 1.19
C ASP A 44 5.96 16.44 0.21
N ASN A 45 5.13 15.53 -0.30
CA ASN A 45 5.59 14.46 -1.15
C ASN A 45 4.52 14.00 -2.14
N ARG A 46 4.72 14.34 -3.43
CA ARG A 46 3.81 14.03 -4.53
C ARG A 46 4.50 13.35 -5.71
N SER A 47 3.85 12.39 -6.34
CA SER A 47 4.31 11.83 -7.61
C SER A 47 4.28 12.90 -8.71
N ALA A 48 5.14 12.73 -9.71
CA ALA A 48 5.12 13.52 -10.93
C ALA A 48 5.70 12.70 -12.08
N HIS A 49 5.23 12.95 -13.30
CA HIS A 49 5.69 12.27 -14.50
C HIS A 49 7.22 12.35 -14.65
N GLY A 50 7.82 11.24 -15.09
CA GLY A 50 9.26 11.12 -15.31
C GLY A 50 10.08 10.91 -14.04
N GLN A 51 9.52 11.09 -12.83
CA GLN A 51 10.25 10.79 -11.59
C GLN A 51 10.39 9.28 -11.37
N MET A 52 11.48 8.88 -10.70
CA MET A 52 11.78 7.47 -10.40
C MET A 52 12.09 7.27 -8.91
N ARG A 53 11.44 8.04 -8.04
CA ARG A 53 11.73 8.05 -6.60
C ARG A 53 10.81 7.18 -5.76
N SER A 54 9.66 6.75 -6.30
CA SER A 54 8.84 5.76 -5.60
C SER A 54 9.50 4.38 -5.63
N HIS A 55 8.94 3.47 -4.86
CA HIS A 55 9.44 2.12 -4.72
C HIS A 55 8.25 1.19 -4.41
N ASN A 56 8.51 -0.11 -4.34
CA ASN A 56 7.53 -1.12 -3.96
C ASN A 56 6.22 -1.04 -4.78
N ALA A 57 6.34 -0.89 -6.10
CA ALA A 57 5.19 -0.94 -6.99
C ALA A 57 4.41 -2.26 -6.76
N GLY A 58 3.08 -2.16 -6.62
CA GLY A 58 2.21 -3.27 -6.27
C GLY A 58 2.17 -3.58 -4.77
N GLN A 59 2.56 -2.63 -3.91
CA GLN A 59 2.40 -2.69 -2.46
C GLN A 59 1.56 -1.50 -1.95
N ASN A 60 1.01 -1.61 -0.73
CA ASN A 60 0.25 -0.51 -0.14
C ASN A 60 1.18 0.62 0.33
N CYS A 61 1.24 1.74 -0.41
CA CYS A 61 2.05 2.91 -0.06
C CYS A 61 1.73 3.42 1.36
N MET A 62 0.44 3.42 1.72
CA MET A 62 -0.03 3.90 3.02
C MET A 62 0.27 2.95 4.18
N HIS A 63 0.85 1.76 3.92
CA HIS A 63 1.41 0.94 5.00
C HIS A 63 2.59 1.67 5.68
N CYS A 64 3.48 2.26 4.88
CA CYS A 64 4.65 3.00 5.37
C CYS A 64 4.38 4.50 5.54
N HIS A 65 3.55 5.09 4.66
CA HIS A 65 3.26 6.53 4.63
C HIS A 65 2.01 6.91 5.43
N GLN A 66 1.88 6.34 6.64
CA GLN A 66 0.79 6.65 7.59
C GLN A 66 1.34 7.23 8.89
N ALA A 67 0.42 7.57 9.82
CA ALA A 67 0.74 8.28 11.07
C ALA A 67 1.82 7.58 11.91
N ARG A 68 1.79 6.24 11.91
CA ARG A 68 2.69 5.35 12.67
C ARG A 68 3.59 4.56 11.73
N GLY A 69 4.10 5.22 10.69
CA GLY A 69 4.99 4.59 9.72
C GLY A 69 6.25 5.43 9.48
N PRO A 70 7.28 4.84 8.86
CA PRO A 70 8.57 5.51 8.61
C PRO A 70 8.63 6.30 7.29
N GLY A 71 7.60 6.25 6.45
CA GLY A 71 7.64 6.83 5.10
C GLY A 71 7.70 8.36 5.09
N LEU A 72 8.40 8.95 4.11
CA LEU A 72 8.46 10.41 3.92
C LEU A 72 7.12 10.97 3.43
N GLY A 73 6.54 11.88 4.19
CA GLY A 73 5.19 12.40 4.00
C GLY A 73 4.12 11.38 4.38
N ARG A 74 2.95 11.90 4.77
CA ARG A 74 1.76 11.09 5.07
C ARG A 74 0.84 11.14 3.86
N PHE A 75 0.69 10.00 3.19
CA PHE A 75 -0.06 9.96 1.95
C PHE A 75 -1.56 10.02 2.21
N THR A 76 -2.24 10.87 1.47
CA THR A 76 -3.69 11.00 1.42
C THR A 76 -4.28 10.19 0.26
N VAL A 77 -3.47 9.93 -0.78
CA VAL A 77 -3.73 9.00 -1.88
C VAL A 77 -2.46 8.18 -2.15
N GLY A 78 -2.64 6.89 -2.44
CA GLY A 78 -1.56 5.99 -2.85
C GLY A 78 -2.07 4.82 -3.70
N VAL A 79 -1.54 4.69 -4.91
CA VAL A 79 -1.87 3.60 -5.83
C VAL A 79 -0.71 3.21 -6.75
N THR A 80 -0.60 1.94 -7.10
CA THR A 80 0.19 1.50 -8.26
C THR A 80 -0.75 1.22 -9.43
N VAL A 81 -0.49 1.82 -10.59
CA VAL A 81 -1.25 1.56 -11.81
C VAL A 81 -0.50 0.53 -12.64
N LEU A 82 -1.21 -0.51 -13.07
CA LEU A 82 -0.65 -1.61 -13.85
C LEU A 82 -1.17 -1.55 -15.29
N GLY A 83 -0.34 -1.95 -16.24
CA GLY A 83 -0.73 -2.18 -17.62
C GLY A 83 -1.53 -3.49 -17.77
N PRO A 84 -2.11 -3.74 -18.95
CA PRO A 84 -2.81 -4.99 -19.25
C PRO A 84 -1.93 -6.25 -19.11
N ASP A 85 -0.61 -6.08 -19.18
CA ASP A 85 0.40 -7.13 -18.98
C ASP A 85 0.74 -7.38 -17.49
N GLY A 86 0.07 -6.67 -16.58
CA GLY A 86 0.26 -6.79 -15.13
C GLY A 86 1.49 -6.07 -14.59
N LYS A 87 2.25 -5.35 -15.44
CA LYS A 87 3.45 -4.60 -15.01
C LYS A 87 3.09 -3.16 -14.64
N PRO A 88 3.86 -2.47 -13.77
CA PRO A 88 3.64 -1.06 -13.51
C PRO A 88 3.64 -0.24 -14.81
N HIS A 89 2.60 0.58 -14.98
CA HIS A 89 2.42 1.41 -16.17
C HIS A 89 2.98 2.81 -15.89
N ALA A 90 3.99 3.23 -16.64
CA ALA A 90 4.67 4.50 -16.41
C ALA A 90 3.75 5.72 -16.65
N ASN A 91 3.96 6.76 -15.85
CA ASN A 91 3.31 8.07 -15.95
C ASN A 91 1.77 8.05 -16.03
N PRO A 92 1.08 7.22 -15.22
CA PRO A 92 -0.38 7.16 -15.25
C PRO A 92 -0.98 8.45 -14.68
N VAL A 93 -2.27 8.67 -14.87
CA VAL A 93 -3.00 9.79 -14.26
C VAL A 93 -4.19 9.24 -13.49
N LEU A 94 -4.41 9.74 -12.27
CA LEU A 94 -5.61 9.50 -11.47
C LEU A 94 -6.46 10.75 -11.42
N GLU A 95 -7.74 10.61 -11.68
CA GLU A 95 -8.72 11.69 -11.68
C GLU A 95 -9.84 11.39 -10.70
N LEU A 96 -10.24 12.43 -9.95
CA LEU A 96 -11.38 12.39 -9.04
C LEU A 96 -12.52 13.25 -9.58
N TYR A 97 -13.74 12.70 -9.54
CA TYR A 97 -14.97 13.34 -9.99
C TYR A 97 -16.01 13.39 -8.87
N GLY A 98 -16.86 14.42 -8.91
CA GLY A 98 -18.00 14.56 -7.98
C GLY A 98 -19.25 13.75 -8.38
N ALA A 99 -19.31 13.26 -9.61
CA ALA A 99 -20.39 12.41 -10.13
C ALA A 99 -19.81 11.36 -11.09
N PRO A 100 -20.59 10.35 -11.54
CA PRO A 100 -20.07 9.31 -12.42
C PRO A 100 -19.39 9.88 -13.67
N PRO A 101 -18.19 9.43 -14.04
CA PRO A 101 -17.51 9.87 -15.26
C PRO A 101 -18.37 9.61 -16.51
N GLY A 102 -18.32 10.53 -17.48
CA GLY A 102 -19.12 10.45 -18.71
C GLY A 102 -20.50 11.11 -18.62
N THR A 103 -20.90 11.62 -17.45
CA THR A 103 -22.13 12.41 -17.26
C THR A 103 -21.97 13.91 -17.56
N GLY A 104 -20.79 14.34 -18.02
CA GLY A 104 -20.42 15.75 -18.15
C GLY A 104 -19.83 16.38 -16.87
N ALA A 105 -19.70 15.60 -15.79
CA ALA A 105 -19.06 16.06 -14.56
C ALA A 105 -17.58 16.42 -14.78
N PRO A 106 -17.10 17.57 -14.26
CA PRO A 106 -15.71 17.97 -14.42
C PRO A 106 -14.77 17.12 -13.56
N VAL A 107 -13.51 17.04 -13.99
CA VAL A 107 -12.41 16.56 -13.15
C VAL A 107 -12.16 17.56 -12.03
N LEU A 108 -12.23 17.12 -10.78
CA LEU A 108 -11.99 17.96 -9.60
C LEU A 108 -10.54 17.92 -9.15
N VAL A 109 -9.89 16.77 -9.27
CA VAL A 109 -8.48 16.55 -8.93
C VAL A 109 -7.86 15.68 -10.01
N SER A 110 -6.66 16.03 -10.44
CA SER A 110 -5.83 15.24 -11.36
C SER A 110 -4.44 15.07 -10.76
N LEU A 111 -4.06 13.82 -10.46
CA LEU A 111 -2.79 13.47 -9.85
C LEU A 111 -1.91 12.73 -10.86
N PRO A 112 -0.74 13.29 -11.22
CA PRO A 112 0.20 12.63 -12.11
C PRO A 112 0.97 11.55 -11.36
N GLY A 113 1.04 10.36 -11.95
CA GLY A 113 1.92 9.28 -11.50
C GLY A 113 3.32 9.40 -12.05
N ASP A 114 4.23 8.67 -11.42
CA ASP A 114 5.65 8.67 -11.78
C ASP A 114 6.00 7.60 -12.82
N ALA A 115 7.27 7.56 -13.24
CA ALA A 115 7.74 6.63 -14.27
C ALA A 115 7.79 5.17 -13.81
N LEU A 116 7.61 4.92 -12.51
CA LEU A 116 7.52 3.58 -11.92
C LEU A 116 6.07 3.12 -11.74
N GLY A 117 5.11 3.93 -12.19
CA GLY A 117 3.68 3.60 -12.20
C GLY A 117 2.97 3.85 -10.88
N ASN A 118 3.59 4.57 -9.95
CA ASN A 118 2.96 4.92 -8.68
C ASN A 118 2.36 6.33 -8.73
N ILE A 119 1.18 6.50 -8.13
CA ILE A 119 0.55 7.78 -7.88
C ILE A 119 0.43 7.94 -6.36
N PHE A 120 0.96 9.03 -5.82
CA PHE A 120 0.88 9.34 -4.40
C PHE A 120 0.89 10.85 -4.18
N SER A 121 0.23 11.29 -3.11
CA SER A 121 0.30 12.69 -2.69
C SER A 121 0.12 12.83 -1.19
N THR A 122 0.71 13.88 -0.62
CA THR A 122 0.43 14.41 0.72
C THR A 122 -0.61 15.53 0.69
N ASP A 123 -0.96 16.04 -0.50
CA ASP A 123 -1.93 17.12 -0.64
C ASP A 123 -3.29 16.69 -0.07
N PRO A 124 -4.02 17.55 0.65
CA PRO A 124 -5.34 17.22 1.17
C PRO A 124 -6.27 16.69 0.07
N GLN A 125 -6.91 15.57 0.36
CA GLN A 125 -7.92 14.97 -0.50
C GLN A 125 -9.27 15.01 0.21
N PRO A 126 -10.39 14.96 -0.51
CA PRO A 126 -11.73 15.06 0.07
C PRO A 126 -12.10 13.89 1.01
N PHE A 127 -11.20 12.95 1.24
CA PHE A 127 -11.42 11.75 2.03
C PHE A 127 -11.07 11.96 3.51
N PRO A 128 -11.81 11.36 4.45
CA PRO A 128 -13.00 10.52 4.24
C PRO A 128 -14.32 11.29 4.09
N ASP A 129 -14.29 12.62 4.21
CA ASP A 129 -15.50 13.44 4.37
C ASP A 129 -16.43 13.48 3.14
N GLN A 130 -15.89 13.24 1.94
CA GLN A 130 -16.66 13.25 0.71
C GLN A 130 -16.20 12.15 -0.26
N ALA A 131 -17.15 11.31 -0.65
CA ALA A 131 -16.91 10.28 -1.65
C ALA A 131 -16.57 10.89 -3.03
N ARG A 132 -15.73 10.19 -3.80
CA ARG A 132 -15.35 10.58 -5.18
C ARG A 132 -15.37 9.38 -6.11
N PHE A 133 -15.78 9.62 -7.34
CA PHE A 133 -15.59 8.67 -8.42
C PHE A 133 -14.15 8.77 -8.92
N VAL A 134 -13.49 7.61 -9.06
CA VAL A 134 -12.07 7.52 -9.41
C VAL A 134 -11.93 6.96 -10.81
N VAL A 135 -11.10 7.62 -11.62
CA VAL A 135 -10.64 7.13 -12.91
C VAL A 135 -9.12 7.08 -12.87
N VAL A 136 -8.56 6.02 -13.43
CA VAL A 136 -7.13 5.96 -13.76
C VAL A 136 -6.97 5.79 -15.27
N ARG A 137 -5.98 6.44 -15.85
CA ARG A 137 -5.69 6.36 -17.29
C ARG A 137 -4.20 6.37 -17.59
N SER A 138 -3.83 5.84 -18.75
CA SER A 138 -2.52 6.08 -19.35
C SER A 138 -2.37 7.55 -19.73
N GLN A 139 -1.12 8.03 -19.80
CA GLN A 139 -0.84 9.43 -20.14
C GLN A 139 -1.37 9.84 -21.51
N ASP A 140 -1.34 8.91 -22.47
CA ASP A 140 -1.85 9.09 -23.83
C ASP A 140 -3.37 8.89 -23.96
N GLY A 141 -4.04 8.53 -22.86
CA GLY A 141 -5.48 8.28 -22.80
C GLY A 141 -5.96 7.01 -23.51
N THR A 142 -5.07 6.19 -24.08
CA THR A 142 -5.46 4.97 -24.83
C THR A 142 -5.96 3.84 -23.92
N LEU A 143 -5.55 3.84 -22.65
CA LEU A 143 -5.96 2.89 -21.64
C LEU A 143 -6.60 3.61 -20.46
N ARG A 144 -7.63 2.99 -19.90
CA ARG A 144 -8.41 3.55 -18.81
C ARG A 144 -9.02 2.46 -17.93
N ASN A 145 -9.21 2.76 -16.67
CA ASN A 145 -10.11 2.01 -15.79
C ASN A 145 -10.82 2.98 -14.84
N GLN A 146 -12.00 2.59 -14.35
CA GLN A 146 -12.79 3.43 -13.46
C GLN A 146 -13.49 2.58 -12.40
N MET A 147 -13.71 3.16 -11.23
CA MET A 147 -14.59 2.55 -10.24
C MET A 147 -16.06 2.71 -10.66
N PRO A 148 -16.92 1.69 -10.49
CA PRO A 148 -18.35 1.80 -10.80
C PRO A 148 -19.15 2.59 -9.75
N PHE A 149 -18.58 2.80 -8.56
CA PHE A 149 -19.15 3.56 -7.45
C PHE A 149 -18.07 4.44 -6.81
N PRO A 150 -18.44 5.51 -6.06
CA PRO A 150 -17.46 6.38 -5.45
C PRO A 150 -16.80 5.73 -4.22
N THR A 151 -15.64 6.23 -3.83
CA THR A 151 -14.90 5.80 -2.62
C THR A 151 -14.68 6.99 -1.68
N GLU A 152 -14.56 6.72 -0.39
CA GLU A 152 -14.15 7.68 0.65
C GLU A 152 -12.72 7.45 1.12
N SER A 153 -11.92 6.67 0.37
CA SER A 153 -10.55 6.34 0.72
C SER A 153 -9.60 6.55 -0.46
N GLY A 154 -8.48 7.22 -0.18
CA GLY A 154 -7.34 7.34 -1.11
C GLY A 154 -6.35 6.18 -1.03
N ALA A 155 -6.55 5.22 -0.12
CA ALA A 155 -5.73 4.01 0.00
C ALA A 155 -6.11 2.96 -1.06
N CYS A 156 -6.10 3.32 -2.35
CA CYS A 156 -6.65 2.46 -3.41
C CYS A 156 -6.02 1.07 -3.42
N ASN A 157 -4.71 0.98 -3.17
CA ASN A 157 -3.98 -0.27 -3.09
C ASN A 157 -4.55 -1.23 -2.03
N GLN A 158 -5.14 -0.73 -0.94
CA GLN A 158 -5.75 -1.55 0.11
C GLN A 158 -6.96 -2.34 -0.39
N CYS A 159 -7.75 -1.77 -1.30
CA CYS A 159 -8.98 -2.40 -1.82
C CYS A 159 -8.74 -3.22 -3.10
N HIS A 160 -7.72 -2.89 -3.89
CA HIS A 160 -7.44 -3.56 -5.16
C HIS A 160 -6.46 -4.74 -4.98
N ARG A 161 -6.96 -5.84 -4.39
CA ARG A 161 -6.24 -7.12 -4.21
C ARG A 161 -6.74 -8.21 -5.19
N PRO A 162 -5.95 -9.27 -5.47
CA PRO A 162 -4.56 -9.51 -5.10
C PRO A 162 -3.61 -8.77 -6.06
N GLY A 163 -2.70 -7.94 -5.53
CA GLY A 163 -1.74 -7.18 -6.35
C GLY A 163 -1.57 -5.72 -5.96
N PHE A 164 -2.42 -5.21 -5.05
CA PHE A 164 -2.37 -3.84 -4.53
C PHE A 164 -2.15 -2.81 -5.66
N GLY A 165 -2.91 -2.94 -6.75
CA GLY A 165 -2.72 -2.12 -7.93
C GLY A 165 -3.95 -2.12 -8.84
N VAL A 166 -4.09 -1.07 -9.64
CA VAL A 166 -5.23 -0.87 -10.55
C VAL A 166 -4.80 -1.12 -11.98
N THR A 167 -5.31 -2.19 -12.59
CA THR A 167 -5.00 -2.55 -13.97
C THR A 167 -5.79 -1.70 -14.95
N LEU A 168 -5.09 -1.02 -15.86
CA LEU A 168 -5.65 -0.31 -16.99
C LEU A 168 -6.22 -1.28 -18.03
N LYS A 169 -7.28 -0.87 -18.72
CA LYS A 169 -7.93 -1.65 -19.78
C LYS A 169 -7.97 -0.83 -21.06
N ARG A 170 -7.97 -1.50 -22.22
CA ARG A 170 -8.24 -0.82 -23.49
C ARG A 170 -9.65 -0.26 -23.46
N MET A 171 -9.82 0.94 -23.99
CA MET A 171 -11.15 1.47 -24.28
C MET A 171 -11.72 0.64 -25.43
N MET A 172 -12.90 0.05 -25.22
CA MET A 172 -13.70 -0.60 -26.27
C MET A 172 -14.50 0.44 -27.03
#